data_AF-A0A1I5WQ96-F1
#
_entry.id   AF-A0A1I5WQ96-F1
#
_cell.length_a   1.000
_cell.length_b   1.000
_cell.length_c   1.000
_cell.angle_alpha   90.00
_cell.angle_beta   90.00
_cell.angle_gamma   90.00
#
_symmetry.space_group_name_H-M   'P 1'
#
loop_
_entity.id
_entity.type
_entity.pdbx_description
1 polymer ?
#
loop_
_entity_poly.entity_id
_entity_poly.type
_entity_poly.pdbx_seq_one_letter_code
_entity_poly.pdbx_strand_id
1 'polypeptide(L)'
;MVIPKHAENKDATYAFINVLMKPENQAVLVEDIGYAVPNLGALKHLPDALRNSEVIFPPTEVKQKGQFLSNIGKAVSIYNQYWLELKK
;
A
#
# COMPACT_ATOMS: atom_id res chain seq x y z
N MET A 1 -0.60 5.83 -5.17
CA MET A 1 0.10 6.28 -6.39
C MET A 1 -0.13 7.77 -6.57
N VAL A 2 0.83 8.51 -7.12
CA VAL A 2 0.71 9.97 -7.38
C VAL A 2 1.33 10.30 -8.75
N ILE A 3 0.85 11.36 -9.39
CA ILE A 3 1.45 11.90 -10.63
C ILE A 3 2.13 13.24 -10.29
N PRO A 4 3.45 13.38 -10.47
CA PRO A 4 4.13 14.65 -10.26
C PRO A 4 3.55 15.78 -11.12
N LYS A 5 3.50 17.00 -10.58
CA LYS A 5 2.94 18.17 -11.27
C LYS A 5 3.56 18.41 -12.66
N HIS A 6 4.86 18.15 -12.77
CA HIS A 6 5.67 18.36 -13.97
C HIS A 6 6.01 17.04 -14.69
N ALA A 7 5.20 15.98 -14.52
CA ALA A 7 5.38 14.75 -15.27
C ALA A 7 5.28 15.02 -16.79
N GLU A 8 6.31 14.59 -17.52
CA GLU A 8 6.44 14.83 -18.97
C GLU A 8 5.42 14.05 -19.79
N ASN A 9 5.09 12.82 -19.36
CA ASN A 9 4.16 11.94 -20.06
C ASN A 9 3.01 11.49 -19.14
N LYS A 10 1.99 12.36 -19.00
CA LYS A 10 0.84 12.11 -18.14
C LYS A 10 -0.03 10.98 -18.66
N ASP A 11 -0.21 10.86 -19.97
CA ASP A 11 -1.06 9.84 -20.58
C ASP A 11 -0.51 8.43 -20.34
N ALA A 12 0.80 8.23 -20.53
CA ALA A 12 1.45 6.98 -20.18
C ALA A 12 1.36 6.69 -18.67
N THR A 13 1.43 7.73 -17.82
CA THR A 13 1.29 7.56 -16.37
C THR A 13 -0.11 7.09 -16.00
N TYR A 14 -1.17 7.65 -16.60
CA TYR A 14 -2.54 7.18 -16.41
C TYR A 14 -2.73 5.75 -16.92
N ALA A 15 -2.19 5.44 -18.10
CA ALA A 15 -2.24 4.07 -18.65
C ALA A 15 -1.58 3.06 -17.70
N PHE A 16 -0.42 3.41 -17.14
CA PHE A 16 0.29 2.59 -16.16
C PHE A 16 -0.52 2.36 -14.88
N ILE A 17 -1.08 3.43 -14.30
CA ILE A 17 -1.95 3.34 -13.11
C ILE A 17 -3.14 2.42 -13.40
N ASN A 18 -3.79 2.56 -14.57
CA ASN A 18 -4.93 1.73 -14.95
C ASN A 18 -4.54 0.26 -15.06
N VAL A 19 -3.39 -0.06 -15.66
CA VAL A 19 -2.89 -1.44 -15.75
C VAL A 19 -2.61 -2.00 -14.36
N LEU A 20 -1.89 -1.27 -13.51
CA LEU A 20 -1.59 -1.72 -12.15
C LEU A 20 -2.86 -2.00 -11.35
N MET A 21 -3.91 -1.19 -11.50
CA MET A 21 -5.13 -1.31 -10.72
C MET A 21 -6.07 -2.43 -11.17
N LYS A 22 -5.79 -3.14 -12.27
CA LYS A 22 -6.61 -4.29 -12.69
C LYS A 22 -6.58 -5.40 -11.62
N PRO A 23 -7.72 -6.03 -11.28
CA PRO A 23 -7.80 -7.07 -10.24
C PRO A 23 -6.76 -8.19 -10.38
N GLU A 24 -6.57 -8.71 -11.58
CA GLU A 24 -5.63 -9.77 -11.90
C GLU A 24 -4.18 -9.35 -11.66
N ASN A 25 -3.82 -8.11 -12.00
CA ASN A 25 -2.47 -7.59 -11.79
C ASN A 25 -2.20 -7.29 -10.31
N GLN A 26 -3.21 -6.81 -9.58
CA GLN A 26 -3.11 -6.65 -8.13
C GLN A 26 -2.97 -8.00 -7.42
N ALA A 27 -3.59 -9.07 -7.91
CA ALA A 27 -3.42 -10.41 -7.34
C ALA A 27 -1.99 -10.93 -7.49
N VAL A 28 -1.38 -10.72 -8.66
CA VAL A 28 0.04 -11.02 -8.88
C VAL A 28 0.94 -10.30 -7.87
N LEU A 29 0.64 -9.03 -7.53
CA LEU A 29 1.40 -8.31 -6.50
C LEU A 29 1.27 -9.00 -5.13
N VAL A 30 0.07 -9.41 -4.72
CA VAL A 30 -0.09 -10.10 -3.42
C VAL A 30 0.70 -11.42 -3.40
N GLU A 31 0.69 -12.17 -4.49
CA GLU A 31 1.42 -13.43 -4.61
C GLU A 31 2.94 -13.25 -4.55
N ASP A 32 3.46 -12.22 -5.21
CA ASP A 32 4.90 -11.99 -5.35
C ASP A 32 5.50 -11.27 -4.13
N ILE A 33 4.84 -10.22 -3.64
CA ILE A 33 5.39 -9.36 -2.56
C ILE A 33 4.71 -9.58 -1.20
N GLY A 34 3.59 -10.29 -1.13
CA GLY A 34 2.92 -10.63 0.14
C GLY A 34 2.20 -9.48 0.84
N TYR A 35 2.05 -8.32 0.19
CA TYR A 35 1.35 -7.17 0.76
C TYR A 35 -0.11 -7.11 0.33
N ALA A 36 -0.96 -6.61 1.22
CA ALA A 36 -2.35 -6.33 0.91
C ALA A 36 -2.47 -5.26 -0.18
N VAL A 37 -3.44 -5.46 -1.07
CA VAL A 37 -3.76 -4.53 -2.16
C VAL A 37 -5.08 -3.79 -1.91
N PRO A 38 -5.20 -2.53 -2.38
CA PRO A 38 -6.41 -1.73 -2.17
C PRO A 38 -7.60 -2.16 -3.05
N ASN A 39 -7.36 -2.85 -4.18
CA ASN A 39 -8.43 -3.36 -5.02
C ASN A 39 -8.89 -4.74 -4.54
N LEU A 40 -10.01 -4.79 -3.80
CA LEU A 40 -10.59 -6.03 -3.28
C LEU A 40 -11.05 -7.00 -4.37
N GLY A 41 -11.20 -6.56 -5.63
CA GLY A 41 -11.44 -7.45 -6.76
C GLY A 41 -10.33 -8.50 -6.93
N ALA A 42 -9.09 -8.16 -6.53
CA ALA A 42 -7.94 -9.04 -6.59
C ALA A 42 -8.14 -10.34 -5.80
N LEU A 43 -8.91 -10.30 -4.70
CA LEU A 43 -9.15 -11.47 -3.85
C LEU A 43 -9.73 -12.64 -4.65
N LYS A 44 -10.56 -12.38 -5.66
CA LYS A 44 -11.17 -13.41 -6.52
C LYS A 44 -10.14 -14.19 -7.34
N HIS A 45 -8.97 -13.61 -7.57
CA HIS A 45 -7.90 -14.21 -8.38
C HIS A 45 -6.82 -14.88 -7.52
N LEU A 46 -6.85 -14.72 -6.20
CA LEU A 46 -5.86 -15.30 -5.29
C LEU A 46 -6.16 -16.77 -4.92
N PRO A 47 -5.12 -17.59 -4.69
CA PRO A 47 -5.23 -18.86 -3.99
C PRO A 47 -5.86 -18.70 -2.61
N ASP A 48 -6.60 -19.70 -2.14
CA ASP A 48 -7.30 -19.64 -0.85
C ASP A 48 -6.37 -19.39 0.35
N ALA A 49 -5.14 -19.93 0.30
CA ALA A 49 -4.14 -19.72 1.34
C ALA A 49 -3.74 -18.25 1.50
N LEU A 50 -3.67 -17.48 0.40
CA LEU A 50 -3.32 -16.06 0.44
C LEU A 50 -4.55 -15.19 0.68
N ARG A 51 -5.69 -15.54 0.05
CA ARG A 51 -6.97 -14.86 0.23
C ARG A 51 -7.42 -14.83 1.69
N ASN A 52 -7.22 -15.93 2.41
CA ASN A 52 -7.65 -16.09 3.80
C ASN A 52 -6.52 -15.86 4.81
N SER A 53 -5.36 -15.35 4.38
CA SER A 53 -4.25 -15.04 5.28
C SER A 53 -4.60 -13.86 6.17
N GLU A 54 -4.76 -14.09 7.48
CA GLU A 54 -5.00 -13.03 8.46
C GLU A 54 -3.79 -12.10 8.66
N VAL A 55 -2.61 -12.50 8.18
CA VAL A 55 -1.42 -11.62 8.18
C VAL A 55 -1.51 -10.60 7.05
N ILE A 56 -1.97 -11.02 5.86
CA ILE A 56 -2.11 -10.14 4.69
C ILE A 56 -3.41 -9.34 4.79
N PHE A 57 -4.51 -10.00 5.14
CA PHE A 57 -5.84 -9.40 5.27
C PHE A 57 -6.39 -9.59 6.70
N PRO A 58 -5.89 -8.82 7.69
CA PRO A 58 -6.32 -8.99 9.07
C PRO A 58 -7.83 -8.77 9.27
N PRO A 59 -8.45 -9.51 10.19
CA PRO A 59 -9.85 -9.34 10.53
C PRO A 59 -10.11 -7.96 11.13
N THR A 60 -11.37 -7.53 11.09
CA THR A 60 -11.75 -6.17 11.47
C THR A 60 -11.43 -5.85 12.93
N GLU A 61 -11.58 -6.81 13.85
CA GLU A 61 -11.26 -6.59 15.27
C GLU A 61 -9.76 -6.34 15.49
N VAL A 62 -8.89 -6.93 14.66
CA VAL A 62 -7.43 -6.68 14.72
C VAL A 62 -7.11 -5.30 14.14
N LYS A 63 -7.70 -4.93 13.00
CA LYS A 63 -7.48 -3.61 12.38
C LYS A 63 -7.90 -2.45 13.30
N GLN A 64 -8.99 -2.61 14.06
CA GLN A 64 -9.49 -1.59 14.98
C GLN A 64 -8.57 -1.33 16.18
N LYS A 65 -7.68 -2.28 16.52
CA LYS A 65 -6.67 -2.09 17.57
C LYS A 65 -5.44 -1.32 17.08
N GLY A 66 -5.28 -1.22 15.76
CA GLY A 66 -4.19 -0.48 15.12
C GLY A 66 -4.52 0.99 14.89
N GLN A 67 -3.49 1.75 14.50
CA GLN A 67 -3.64 3.13 14.09
C GLN A 67 -2.91 3.35 12.77
N PHE A 68 -3.56 4.01 11.81
CA PHE A 68 -2.89 4.50 10.62
C PHE A 68 -2.07 5.74 10.93
N LEU A 69 -0.88 5.82 10.34
CA LEU A 69 -0.05 7.02 10.44
C LEU A 69 -0.74 8.19 9.72
N SER A 70 -1.01 9.25 10.47
CA SER A 70 -1.58 10.50 9.94
C SER A 70 -0.49 11.53 9.69
N ASN A 71 -0.82 12.58 8.94
CA ASN A 71 0.06 13.73 8.81
C ASN A 71 0.21 14.45 10.16
N ILE A 72 1.44 14.60 10.63
CA ILE A 72 1.78 15.25 11.91
C ILE A 72 2.40 16.66 11.72
N GLY A 73 2.43 17.18 10.49
CA GLY A 73 2.86 18.54 10.17
C GLY A 73 4.29 18.83 10.62
N LYS A 74 4.50 19.93 11.36
CA LYS A 74 5.83 20.36 11.80
C LYS A 74 6.52 19.37 12.75
N ALA A 75 5.76 18.47 13.39
CA ALA A 75 6.33 17.47 14.28
C ALA A 75 7.21 16.45 13.53
N VAL A 76 7.06 16.29 12.21
CA VAL A 76 7.92 15.39 11.39
C VAL A 76 9.40 15.68 11.62
N SER A 77 9.79 16.95 11.73
CA SER A 77 11.19 17.33 11.96
C SER A 77 11.72 16.84 13.31
N ILE A 78 10.88 16.85 14.35
CA ILE A 78 11.24 16.40 15.70
C ILE A 78 11.43 14.88 15.70
N TYR A 79 10.49 14.13 15.13
CA TYR A 79 10.61 12.68 15.00
C TYR A 79 11.86 12.27 14.20
N ASN A 80 12.16 12.97 13.11
CA ASN A 80 13.34 12.68 12.30
C ASN A 80 14.65 12.95 13.05
N GLN A 81 14.72 14.04 13.83
CA GLN A 81 15.91 14.33 14.64
C GLN A 81 16.19 13.19 15.62
N TYR A 82 15.19 12.81 16.43
CA TYR A 82 15.38 11.74 17.42
C TYR A 82 15.62 10.37 16.78
N TRP A 83 15.07 10.12 15.60
CA TRP A 83 15.38 8.91 14.85
C TRP A 83 16.85 8.84 14.41
N LEU A 84 17.43 9.97 13.99
CA LEU A 84 18.85 10.05 13.62
C LEU A 84 19.77 9.92 14.84
N GLU A 85 19.37 10.46 15.99
CA GLU A 85 20.11 10.27 17.25
C GLU A 85 20.07 8.82 17.71
N LEU A 86 18.91 8.15 17.62
CA LEU A 86 18.76 6.74 17.98
C LEU A 86 19.55 5.78 17.09
N LYS A 87 19.76 6.14 15.81
CA LYS A 87 20.51 5.33 14.85
C LYS A 87 22.02 5.37 15.02
N LYS A 88 22.55 6.38 15.71
CA LYS A 88 23.99 6.51 15.99
C LYS A 88 24.40 5.52 17.07
#